data_AF-A0A2T0WHG8-F1
#
_entry.id   AF-A0A2T0WHG8-F1
#
_cell.length_a   1.000
_cell.length_b   1.000
_cell.length_c   1.000
_cell.angle_alpha   90.00
_cell.angle_beta   90.00
_cell.angle_gamma   90.00
#
_symmetry.space_group_name_H-M   'P 1'
#
loop_
_entity.id
_entity.type
_entity.pdbx_description
1 polymer ?
#
loop_
_entity_poly.entity_id
_entity_poly.type
_entity_poly.pdbx_seq_one_letter_code
_entity_poly.pdbx_strand_id
1 'polypeptide(L)'
;MSDLFWLSNAQMARLEPYFPKSHGRPRVDDRRVLSGIIFINRNGLRWRDAPREYGPHKTLYNRWKRWSDRGVFARIMAGLAAEHGEETTVMIDATYLKAHRTASSLGVKKGGVGA
;
A
#
# COMPACT_ATOMS: atom_id res chain seq x y z
N MET A 1 5.23 -19.69 4.28
CA MET A 1 4.21 -19.08 3.41
C MET A 1 4.10 -17.62 3.83
N SER A 2 4.35 -16.68 2.92
CA SER A 2 4.26 -15.25 3.23
C SER A 2 2.79 -14.90 3.50
N ASP A 3 2.52 -14.28 4.64
CA ASP A 3 1.21 -13.74 5.01
C ASP A 3 0.92 -12.49 4.16
N LEU A 4 0.68 -12.72 2.87
CA LEU A 4 0.40 -11.67 1.89
C LEU A 4 -1.05 -11.22 2.04
N PHE A 5 -1.24 -9.91 2.11
CA PHE A 5 -2.57 -9.31 2.11
C PHE A 5 -3.18 -9.36 0.70
N TRP A 6 -4.40 -9.88 0.58
CA TRP A 6 -5.17 -9.85 -0.65
C TRP A 6 -6.59 -9.37 -0.35
N LEU A 7 -7.04 -8.34 -1.08
CA LEU A 7 -8.44 -7.95 -1.05
C LEU A 7 -9.30 -9.11 -1.55
N SER A 8 -10.41 -9.38 -0.89
CA SER A 8 -11.42 -10.33 -1.37
C SER A 8 -12.19 -9.73 -2.55
N ASN A 9 -12.90 -10.57 -3.31
CA ASN A 9 -13.78 -10.09 -4.37
C ASN A 9 -14.88 -9.18 -3.83
N ALA A 10 -15.42 -9.49 -2.64
CA ALA A 10 -16.44 -8.67 -1.99
C ALA A 10 -15.89 -7.30 -1.59
N GLN A 11 -14.67 -7.24 -1.03
CA GLN A 11 -14.01 -5.97 -0.73
C GLN A 11 -13.74 -5.17 -2.00
N MET A 12 -13.27 -5.83 -3.07
CA MET A 12 -13.05 -5.17 -4.36
C MET A 12 -14.33 -4.58 -4.94
N ALA A 13 -15.45 -5.30 -4.88
CA ALA A 13 -16.74 -4.81 -5.36
C ALA A 13 -17.19 -3.53 -4.64
N ARG A 14 -16.90 -3.40 -3.34
CA ARG A 14 -17.17 -2.16 -2.58
C ARG A 14 -16.26 -0.99 -2.98
N LEU A 15 -15.06 -1.28 -3.45
CA LEU A 15 -14.05 -0.26 -3.79
C LEU A 15 -14.15 0.23 -5.24
N GLU A 16 -14.57 -0.66 -6.15
CA GLU A 16 -14.62 -0.42 -7.60
C GLU A 16 -15.40 0.85 -8.02
N PRO A 17 -16.52 1.22 -7.39
CA PRO A 17 -17.27 2.44 -7.74
C PRO A 17 -16.45 3.73 -7.65
N TYR A 18 -15.41 3.76 -6.81
CA TYR A 18 -14.58 4.94 -6.60
C TYR A 18 -13.39 5.01 -7.57
N PHE A 19 -13.15 3.95 -8.35
CA PHE A 19 -11.98 3.88 -9.22
C PHE A 19 -12.13 4.86 -10.39
N PRO A 20 -11.04 5.54 -10.79
CA PRO A 20 -11.08 6.40 -11.96
C PRO A 20 -11.39 5.56 -13.21
N LYS A 21 -12.11 6.09 -14.21
CA LYS A 21 -12.32 5.37 -15.48
C LYS A 21 -11.00 5.14 -16.21
N SER A 22 -10.83 3.94 -16.78
CA SER A 22 -9.64 3.62 -17.60
C SER A 22 -9.76 4.29 -18.97
N HIS A 23 -8.67 4.89 -19.44
CA HIS A 23 -8.58 5.45 -20.78
C HIS A 23 -7.37 4.83 -21.49
N GLY A 24 -7.57 4.36 -22.72
CA GLY A 24 -6.52 3.74 -23.54
C GLY A 24 -6.17 2.32 -23.10
N ARG A 25 -4.88 2.08 -22.82
CA ARG A 25 -4.34 0.74 -22.56
C ARG A 25 -5.03 0.07 -21.35
N PRO A 26 -5.38 -1.22 -21.44
CA PRO A 26 -5.93 -1.97 -20.32
C PRO A 26 -5.04 -1.85 -19.08
N ARG A 27 -5.67 -1.65 -17.93
CA ARG A 27 -4.95 -1.52 -16.66
C ARG A 27 -4.46 -2.86 -16.19
N VAL A 28 -3.31 -2.83 -15.51
CA VAL A 28 -2.86 -3.93 -14.67
C VAL A 28 -3.92 -4.17 -13.59
N ASP A 29 -4.18 -5.45 -13.28
CA ASP A 29 -5.15 -5.91 -12.28
C ASP A 29 -5.17 -5.04 -11.01
N ASP A 30 -6.29 -4.37 -10.81
CA ASP A 30 -6.48 -3.41 -9.72
C ASP A 30 -6.48 -4.10 -8.36
N ARG A 31 -6.98 -5.35 -8.28
CA ARG A 31 -6.99 -6.13 -7.04
C ARG A 31 -5.56 -6.40 -6.58
N ARG A 32 -4.69 -6.87 -7.48
CA ARG A 32 -3.28 -7.11 -7.17
C ARG A 32 -2.53 -5.86 -6.76
N VAL A 33 -2.69 -4.78 -7.54
CA VAL A 33 -1.96 -3.54 -7.28
C VAL A 33 -2.40 -2.91 -5.96
N LEU A 34 -3.71 -2.84 -5.71
CA LEU A 34 -4.24 -2.24 -4.48
C LEU A 34 -3.89 -3.07 -3.25
N SER A 35 -3.97 -4.40 -3.34
CA SER A 35 -3.53 -5.31 -2.27
C SER A 35 -2.06 -5.09 -1.91
N GLY A 36 -1.19 -4.93 -2.92
CA GLY A 36 0.22 -4.64 -2.71
C GLY A 36 0.49 -3.27 -2.09
N ILE A 37 -0.25 -2.25 -2.50
CA ILE A 37 -0.17 -0.91 -1.90
C ILE A 37 -0.56 -0.97 -0.41
N ILE A 38 -1.66 -1.64 -0.08
CA ILE A 38 -2.12 -1.79 1.31
C ILE A 38 -1.10 -2.55 2.13
N PHE A 39 -0.55 -3.65 1.59
CA PHE A 39 0.50 -4.42 2.26
C PHE A 39 1.74 -3.56 2.58
N ILE A 40 2.21 -2.76 1.62
CA ILE A 40 3.36 -1.87 1.82
C ILE A 40 3.07 -0.84 2.91
N ASN A 41 1.91 -0.17 2.83
CA ASN A 41 1.53 0.87 3.79
C ASN A 41 1.32 0.30 5.20
N ARG A 42 0.67 -0.85 5.33
CA ARG A 42 0.42 -1.51 6.62
C ARG A 42 1.71 -1.92 7.34
N ASN A 43 2.72 -2.34 6.58
CA ASN A 43 3.99 -2.84 7.11
C ASN A 43 5.12 -1.80 7.10
N GLY A 44 4.88 -0.59 6.59
CA GLY A 44 5.90 0.47 6.50
C GLY A 44 7.08 0.14 5.57
N LEU A 45 6.86 -0.68 4.54
CA LEU A 45 7.92 -1.14 3.65
C LEU A 45 8.36 -0.04 2.68
N ARG A 46 9.61 -0.14 2.20
CA ARG A 46 10.01 0.63 1.01
C ARG A 46 9.31 0.02 -0.19
N TRP A 47 8.89 0.84 -1.16
CA TRP A 47 8.29 0.35 -2.40
C TRP A 47 9.13 -0.73 -3.09
N ARG A 48 10.47 -0.56 -3.11
CA ARG A 48 11.41 -1.51 -3.71
C ARG A 48 11.38 -2.90 -3.07
N ASP A 49 10.94 -3.00 -1.83
CA ASP A 49 10.91 -4.24 -1.04
C ASP A 49 9.53 -4.92 -1.12
N ALA A 50 8.65 -4.44 -2.00
CA ALA A 50 7.35 -5.05 -2.24
C ALA A 50 7.48 -6.52 -2.67
N PRO A 51 6.65 -7.43 -2.13
CA PRO A 51 6.60 -8.81 -2.59
C PRO A 51 6.31 -8.89 -4.10
N ARG A 52 7.05 -9.76 -4.79
CA ARG A 52 6.98 -9.95 -6.25
C ARG A 52 5.58 -10.36 -6.72
N GLU A 53 4.80 -10.98 -5.85
CA GLU A 53 3.44 -11.47 -6.11
C GLU A 53 2.49 -10.30 -6.47
N TYR A 54 2.76 -9.10 -5.95
CA TYR A 54 2.01 -7.89 -6.31
C TYR A 54 2.47 -7.23 -7.61
N GLY A 55 3.59 -7.69 -8.18
CA GLY A 55 4.17 -7.17 -9.41
C GLY A 55 5.23 -6.08 -9.17
N PRO A 56 5.66 -5.37 -10.24
CA PRO A 56 6.78 -4.45 -10.16
C PRO A 56 6.52 -3.28 -9.20
N HIS A 57 7.48 -3.00 -8.31
CA HIS A 57 7.37 -1.90 -7.34
C HIS A 57 7.06 -0.54 -7.98
N LYS A 58 7.59 -0.26 -9.18
CA LYS A 58 7.30 0.97 -9.93
C LYS A 58 5.83 1.06 -10.29
N THR A 59 5.18 -0.05 -10.64
CA THR A 59 3.74 -0.09 -10.95
C THR A 59 2.91 0.24 -9.71
N LEU A 60 3.27 -0.33 -8.55
CA LEU A 60 2.62 -0.05 -7.27
C LEU A 60 2.74 1.43 -6.90
N TYR A 61 3.97 1.96 -6.90
CA TYR A 61 4.25 3.36 -6.57
C TYR A 61 3.55 4.32 -7.54
N ASN A 62 3.66 4.10 -8.86
CA ASN A 62 3.04 4.96 -9.86
C ASN A 62 1.51 4.93 -9.79
N ARG A 63 0.92 3.80 -9.39
CA ARG A 63 -0.51 3.73 -9.13
C ARG A 63 -0.86 4.53 -7.88
N TRP A 64 -0.19 4.27 -6.76
CA TRP A 64 -0.41 4.97 -5.50
C TRP A 64 -0.31 6.48 -5.70
N LYS A 65 0.80 6.97 -6.27
CA LYS A 65 1.00 8.40 -6.52
C LYS A 65 -0.13 9.01 -7.37
N ARG A 66 -0.45 8.42 -8.53
CA ARG A 66 -1.50 8.97 -9.41
C ARG A 66 -2.88 8.95 -8.77
N TRP A 67 -3.17 7.95 -7.93
CA TRP A 67 -4.45 7.86 -7.23
C TRP A 67 -4.53 8.83 -6.06
N SER A 68 -3.42 9.04 -5.33
CA SER A 68 -3.30 10.09 -4.32
C SER A 68 -3.48 11.47 -4.92
N ASP A 69 -2.77 11.79 -6.01
CA ASP A 69 -2.85 13.09 -6.69
C ASP A 69 -4.27 13.38 -7.22
N ARG A 70 -5.05 12.33 -7.55
CA ARG A 70 -6.45 12.43 -8.01
C ARG A 70 -7.48 12.31 -6.89
N GLY A 71 -7.07 12.27 -5.63
CA GLY A 71 -7.95 12.11 -4.47
C GLY A 71 -8.78 10.82 -4.49
N VAL A 72 -8.33 9.76 -5.17
CA VAL A 72 -9.06 8.48 -5.26
C VAL A 72 -9.19 7.85 -3.87
N PHE A 73 -8.09 7.82 -3.10
CA PHE A 73 -8.10 7.26 -1.74
C PHE A 73 -9.02 8.05 -0.81
N ALA A 74 -9.02 9.39 -0.91
CA ALA A 74 -9.92 10.23 -0.12
C ALA A 74 -11.39 9.93 -0.45
N ARG A 75 -11.74 9.76 -1.73
CA ARG A 75 -13.10 9.38 -2.15
C ARG A 75 -13.51 8.00 -1.68
N ILE A 76 -12.59 7.03 -1.71
CA ILE A 76 -12.82 5.69 -1.15
C ILE A 76 -13.16 5.81 0.34
N MET A 77 -12.33 6.52 1.12
CA MET A 77 -12.54 6.67 2.57
C MET A 77 -13.87 7.36 2.88
N ALA A 78 -14.17 8.47 2.20
CA ALA A 78 -15.42 9.21 2.40
C ALA A 78 -16.64 8.37 2.00
N GLY A 79 -16.57 7.65 0.89
CA GLY A 79 -17.66 6.81 0.40
C GLY A 79 -17.95 5.62 1.32
N LEU A 80 -16.91 4.92 1.78
CA LEU A 80 -17.05 3.82 2.74
C LEU A 80 -17.57 4.31 4.10
N ALA A 81 -17.16 5.49 4.55
CA ALA A 81 -17.66 6.08 5.80
C ALA A 81 -19.16 6.45 5.70
N ALA A 82 -19.59 6.98 4.56
CA ALA A 82 -20.99 7.37 4.34
C ALA A 82 -21.96 6.17 4.38
N GLU A 83 -21.54 4.98 3.92
CA GLU A 83 -22.36 3.76 3.99
C GLU A 83 -22.60 3.28 5.42
N HIS A 84 -21.67 3.55 6.33
CA HIS A 84 -21.70 2.96 7.68
C HIS A 84 -22.50 3.77 8.69
N GLY A 85 -22.95 5.00 8.38
CA GLY A 85 -23.89 5.79 9.19
C GLY A 85 -23.48 6.06 10.64
N GLU A 86 -22.33 5.55 11.08
CA GLU A 86 -21.84 5.70 12.44
C GLU A 86 -21.24 7.09 12.60
N GLU A 87 -21.87 7.89 13.46
CA GLU A 87 -21.35 9.15 14.01
C GLU A 87 -20.21 8.93 15.02
N THR A 88 -19.69 7.71 15.12
CA THR A 88 -18.55 7.39 15.97
C THR A 88 -17.32 8.10 15.40
N THR A 89 -17.00 9.26 15.98
CA THR A 89 -15.76 9.99 15.66
C THR A 89 -14.58 9.16 16.15
N VAL A 90 -14.00 8.35 15.28
CA VAL A 90 -12.79 7.61 15.57
C VAL A 90 -11.60 8.54 15.31
N MET A 91 -10.97 9.02 16.38
CA MET A 91 -9.70 9.72 16.27
C MET A 91 -8.59 8.70 16.02
N ILE A 92 -8.15 8.59 14.77
CA ILE A 92 -6.99 7.78 14.39
C ILE A 92 -5.76 8.69 14.44
N ASP A 93 -4.93 8.57 15.48
CA ASP A 93 -3.57 9.09 15.44
C ASP A 93 -2.63 8.01 14.88
N ALA A 94 -1.63 8.45 14.11
CA ALA A 94 -0.53 7.60 13.70
C ALA A 94 0.78 8.38 13.88
N THR A 95 1.64 7.90 14.77
CA THR A 95 3.00 8.45 14.94
C THR A 95 3.98 7.66 14.07
N TYR A 96 4.56 8.30 13.04
CA TYR A 96 5.62 7.72 12.21
C TYR A 96 6.96 8.40 12.51
N LEU A 97 7.89 7.67 13.16
CA LEU A 97 9.29 8.09 13.26
C LEU A 97 10.13 7.38 12.19
N LYS A 98 10.66 8.16 11.24
CA LYS A 98 11.69 7.66 10.32
C LYS A 98 12.99 7.46 11.10
N ALA A 99 13.40 6.21 11.30
CA ALA A 99 14.70 5.92 11.90
C ALA A 99 15.84 6.47 11.04
N HIS A 100 16.79 7.19 11.65
CA HIS A 100 18.00 7.67 10.98
C HIS A 100 18.85 6.48 10.50
N ARG A 101 19.64 6.65 9.44
CA ARG A 101 20.46 5.57 8.85
C ARG A 101 21.44 4.89 9.84
N THR A 102 21.83 5.57 10.91
CA THR A 102 22.66 5.01 12.00
C THR A 102 21.88 4.36 13.14
N ALA A 103 20.54 4.41 13.13
CA ALA A 103 19.72 3.77 14.16
C ALA A 103 19.65 2.24 14.02
N SER A 104 19.97 1.69 12.84
CA SER A 104 20.12 0.25 12.62
C SER A 104 21.56 -0.16 12.95
N SER A 105 21.76 -0.81 14.10
CA SER A 105 23.03 -1.42 14.54
C SER A 105 23.39 -2.70 13.77
N LEU A 106 22.99 -2.81 12.50
CA LEU A 106 23.47 -3.87 11.61
C LEU A 106 24.95 -3.59 11.31
N GLY A 107 25.80 -3.90 12.29
CA GLY A 107 27.22 -3.97 12.12
C GLY A 107 27.48 -4.89 10.94
N VAL A 108 28.09 -4.34 9.91
CA VAL A 108 28.68 -5.14 8.84
C VAL A 108 29.58 -6.15 9.55
N LYS A 109 29.17 -7.43 9.62
CA LYS A 109 30.10 -8.51 9.96
C LYS A 109 31.10 -8.53 8.82
N LYS A 110 32.15 -7.73 8.94
CA LYS A 110 33.32 -7.77 8.09
C LYS A 110 33.94 -9.12 8.39
N GLY A 111 33.70 -10.08 7.50
CA GLY A 111 34.36 -11.37 7.52
C GLY A 111 35.85 -11.14 7.44
N GLY A 112 36.50 -11.16 8.60
CA GLY A 112 37.94 -11.31 8.74
C GLY A 112 38.17 -12.73 9.24
N VAL A 113 38.57 -13.62 8.34
CA VAL A 113 39.41 -14.76 8.71
C VAL A 113 40.60 -14.68 7.77
N GLY A 114 41.70 -14.17 8.30
CA GLY A 114 43.03 -14.44 7.78
C GLY A 114 43.65 -15.54 8.63
N ALA A 115 44.07 -16.62 7.97
CA ALA A 115 45.25 -17.45 8.22
C ALA A 115 45.26 -18.52 7.12
#